data_AF-J9RM08-F1
#
_entry.id   AF-J9RM08-F1
#
_cell.length_a   1.000
_cell.length_b   1.000
_cell.length_c   1.000
_cell.angle_alpha   90.00
_cell.angle_beta   90.00
_cell.angle_gamma   90.00
#
_symmetry.space_group_name_H-M   'P 1'
#
loop_
_entity.id
_entity.type
_entity.pdbx_description
1 polymer ?
#
loop_
_entity_poly.entity_id
_entity_poly.type
_entity_poly.pdbx_seq_one_letter_code
_entity_poly.pdbx_strand_id
1 'polypeptide(L)'
;RAGMIFYRKGPKPPKKGQPENAVYDFEDKVNFAVFPSLQGGPHNHQIGALAVALKQVQTPGFKAYAKQVKANAVALGNYLMGQGYKLVTEGTENHLVLWDLRPLGLTGNKVEKL
;
A
#
# COMPACT_ATOMS: atom_id res chain seq x y z
N ARG A 1 12.33 -8.82 1.15
CA ARG A 1 10.94 -8.30 1.08
C ARG A 1 10.11 -9.09 2.09
N ALA A 2 9.18 -8.46 2.80
CA ALA A 2 8.37 -9.09 3.84
C ALA A 2 6.94 -8.51 3.81
N GLY A 3 5.99 -9.20 4.43
CA GLY A 3 4.62 -8.73 4.64
C GLY A 3 4.31 -8.55 6.13
N MET A 4 3.27 -7.77 6.43
CA MET A 4 2.71 -7.60 7.78
C MET A 4 1.20 -7.76 7.72
N ILE A 5 0.60 -8.36 8.74
CA ILE A 5 -0.85 -8.46 8.91
C ILE A 5 -1.21 -7.72 10.18
N PHE A 6 -1.83 -6.54 10.05
CA PHE A 6 -2.40 -5.82 11.18
C PHE A 6 -3.83 -6.32 11.44
N TYR A 7 -4.17 -6.53 12.70
CA TYR A 7 -5.51 -6.94 13.12
C TYR A 7 -5.97 -6.12 14.33
N ARG A 8 -7.28 -5.90 14.43
CA ARG A 8 -7.88 -5.26 15.61
C ARG A 8 -7.88 -6.23 16.79
N LYS A 9 -7.73 -5.66 17.99
CA LYS A 9 -7.86 -6.34 19.28
C LYS A 9 -8.79 -5.54 20.19
N GLY A 10 -9.33 -6.16 21.24
CA GLY A 10 -10.14 -5.48 22.24
C GLY A 10 -11.60 -5.29 21.82
N PRO A 11 -12.33 -4.35 22.46
CA PRO A 11 -13.76 -4.16 22.26
C PRO A 11 -14.11 -3.79 20.81
N LYS A 12 -15.19 -4.38 20.30
CA LYS A 12 -15.75 -4.03 19.00
C LYS A 12 -16.60 -2.76 19.12
N PRO A 13 -16.67 -1.93 18.06
CA PRO A 13 -17.59 -0.81 18.03
C PRO A 13 -19.04 -1.30 18.08
N PRO A 14 -19.99 -0.52 18.65
CA PRO A 14 -21.39 -0.92 18.76
C PRO A 14 -22.02 -1.25 17.40
N LYS A 15 -22.77 -2.34 17.34
CA LYS A 15 -23.55 -2.73 16.15
C LYS A 15 -24.87 -3.36 16.59
N LYS A 16 -25.96 -3.01 15.90
CA LYS A 16 -27.29 -3.58 16.18
C LYS A 16 -27.26 -5.10 16.05
N GLY A 17 -27.77 -5.81 17.05
CA GLY A 17 -27.78 -7.28 17.11
C GLY A 17 -26.44 -7.92 17.51
N GLN A 18 -25.44 -7.11 17.87
CA GLN A 18 -24.19 -7.61 18.43
C GLN A 18 -24.33 -7.82 19.95
N PRO A 19 -23.77 -8.90 20.51
CA PRO A 19 -23.70 -9.07 21.96
C PRO A 19 -23.02 -7.88 22.63
N GLU A 20 -23.51 -7.51 23.82
CA GLU A 20 -22.81 -6.54 24.67
C GLU A 20 -21.39 -7.02 24.99
N ASN A 21 -20.45 -6.08 25.11
CA ASN A 21 -19.03 -6.35 25.39
C ASN A 21 -18.33 -7.26 24.38
N ALA A 22 -18.83 -7.38 23.14
CA ALA A 22 -18.19 -8.20 22.12
C ALA A 22 -16.74 -7.75 21.82
N VAL A 23 -15.82 -8.70 21.79
CA VAL A 23 -14.37 -8.50 21.59
C VAL A 23 -13.93 -9.06 20.22
N TYR A 24 -12.86 -8.50 19.65
CA TYR A 24 -12.18 -9.05 18.49
C TYR A 24 -11.40 -10.32 18.84
N ASP A 25 -11.54 -11.36 18.02
CA ASP A 25 -10.91 -12.67 18.13
C ASP A 25 -9.94 -12.94 16.95
N PHE A 26 -9.42 -11.86 16.35
CA PHE A 26 -8.57 -11.96 15.16
C PHE A 26 -7.15 -12.44 15.45
N GLU A 27 -6.60 -12.12 16.62
CA GLU A 27 -5.20 -12.40 16.95
C GLU A 27 -4.85 -13.88 16.77
N ASP A 28 -5.56 -14.76 17.47
CA ASP A 28 -5.27 -16.20 17.44
C ASP A 28 -5.51 -16.78 16.04
N LYS A 29 -6.58 -16.34 15.37
CA LYS A 29 -6.93 -16.82 14.01
C LYS A 29 -5.89 -16.41 12.98
N VAL A 30 -5.42 -15.17 13.03
CA VAL A 30 -4.39 -14.66 12.11
C VAL A 30 -3.05 -15.33 12.39
N ASN A 31 -2.64 -15.42 13.66
CA ASN A 31 -1.38 -16.06 14.04
C ASN A 31 -1.37 -17.54 13.62
N PHE A 32 -2.44 -18.28 13.89
CA PHE A 32 -2.59 -19.68 13.49
C PHE A 32 -2.56 -19.89 11.97
N ALA A 33 -3.24 -19.01 11.23
CA ALA A 33 -3.26 -19.04 9.77
C ALA A 33 -1.86 -18.84 9.17
N VAL A 34 -1.03 -17.97 9.78
CA VAL A 34 0.38 -17.81 9.37
C VAL A 34 1.17 -19.06 9.73
N PHE A 35 1.12 -19.49 11.00
CA PHE A 35 1.79 -20.68 11.50
C PHE A 35 0.94 -21.33 12.59
N PRO A 36 0.67 -22.65 12.53
CA PRO A 36 1.30 -23.63 11.65
C PRO A 36 0.55 -23.88 10.33
N SER A 37 -0.52 -23.14 10.02
CA SER A 37 -1.41 -23.52 8.91
C SER A 37 -0.80 -23.39 7.51
N LEU A 38 -0.03 -22.32 7.22
CA LEU A 38 0.45 -22.03 5.86
C LEU A 38 1.97 -21.99 5.72
N GLN A 39 2.68 -21.43 6.71
CA GLN A 39 4.12 -21.25 6.66
C GLN A 39 4.85 -22.17 7.66
N GLY A 40 6.15 -22.37 7.42
CA GLY A 40 7.07 -23.07 8.31
C GLY A 40 7.85 -22.12 9.21
N GLY A 41 9.18 -22.29 9.26
CA GLY A 41 10.06 -21.46 10.08
C GLY A 41 10.14 -20.00 9.61
N PRO A 42 10.18 -19.01 10.54
CA PRO A 42 10.25 -17.61 10.18
C PRO A 42 11.62 -17.20 9.63
N HIS A 43 11.62 -16.29 8.67
CA HIS A 43 12.85 -15.70 8.13
C HIS A 43 13.34 -14.51 8.98
N ASN A 44 14.02 -14.79 10.10
CA ASN A 44 14.46 -13.77 11.06
C ASN A 44 15.32 -12.65 10.46
N HIS A 45 16.13 -12.94 9.45
CA HIS A 45 16.92 -11.92 8.74
C HIS A 45 16.03 -10.89 8.02
N GLN A 46 14.86 -11.31 7.51
CA GLN A 46 13.88 -10.40 6.89
C GLN A 46 13.11 -9.60 7.95
N ILE A 47 12.80 -10.21 9.10
CA ILE A 47 12.16 -9.53 10.23
C ILE A 47 13.08 -8.42 10.78
N GLY A 48 14.38 -8.71 10.95
CA GLY A 48 15.37 -7.71 11.36
C GLY A 48 15.47 -6.54 10.37
N ALA A 49 15.54 -6.84 9.07
CA ALA A 49 15.55 -5.79 8.03
C ALA A 49 14.25 -4.96 8.03
N LEU A 50 13.09 -5.58 8.26
CA LEU A 50 11.81 -4.89 8.37
C LEU A 50 11.78 -3.95 9.58
N ALA A 51 12.31 -4.37 10.74
CA ALA A 51 12.40 -3.52 11.92
C ALA A 51 13.26 -2.27 11.66
N VAL A 52 14.38 -2.42 10.94
CA VAL A 52 15.21 -1.28 10.51
C VAL A 52 14.42 -0.33 9.60
N ALA A 53 13.70 -0.87 8.60
CA ALA A 53 12.87 -0.06 7.72
C ALA A 53 11.73 0.66 8.48
N LEU A 54 11.08 -0.02 9.43
CA LEU A 54 10.04 0.57 10.28
C LEU A 54 10.58 1.74 11.13
N LYS A 55 11.83 1.64 11.61
CA LYS A 55 12.49 2.75 12.30
C LYS A 55 12.77 3.93 11.35
N GLN A 56 13.20 3.66 10.12
CA GLN A 56 13.47 4.70 9.12
C GLN A 56 12.20 5.49 8.75
N VAL A 57 11.06 4.81 8.58
CA VAL A 57 9.80 5.47 8.16
C VAL A 57 9.18 6.36 9.24
N GLN A 58 9.58 6.21 10.51
CA GLN A 58 9.12 7.06 11.61
C GLN A 58 9.86 8.39 11.71
N THR A 59 10.88 8.63 10.88
CA THR A 59 11.66 9.86 10.92
C THR A 59 10.93 11.04 10.26
N PRO A 60 11.16 12.29 10.71
CA PRO A 60 10.64 13.48 10.02
C PRO A 60 11.08 13.57 8.56
N GLY A 61 12.31 13.12 8.26
CA GLY A 61 12.83 13.04 6.89
C GLY A 61 12.00 12.13 5.99
N PHE A 62 11.51 11.01 6.50
CA PHE A 62 10.63 10.13 5.72
C PHE A 62 9.27 10.78 5.42
N LYS A 63 8.71 11.58 6.35
CA LYS A 63 7.49 12.36 6.08
C LYS A 63 7.72 13.40 4.97
N ALA A 64 8.87 14.07 4.97
CA ALA A 64 9.25 14.98 3.88
C ALA A 64 9.39 14.23 2.54
N TYR A 65 10.06 13.08 2.55
CA TYR A 65 10.15 12.18 1.38
C TYR A 65 8.77 11.77 0.85
N ALA A 66 7.85 11.32 1.71
CA ALA A 66 6.51 10.91 1.29
C ALA A 66 5.71 12.07 0.67
N LYS A 67 5.87 13.30 1.17
CA LYS A 67 5.30 14.50 0.53
C LYS A 67 5.90 14.74 -0.85
N GLN A 68 7.22 14.60 -0.99
CA GLN A 68 7.90 14.77 -2.27
C GLN A 68 7.47 13.72 -3.30
N VAL A 69 7.25 12.47 -2.89
CA VAL A 69 6.74 11.40 -3.78
C VAL A 69 5.40 11.80 -4.39
N LYS A 70 4.47 12.30 -3.56
CA LYS A 70 3.18 12.82 -4.05
C LYS A 70 3.35 14.02 -4.99
N ALA A 71 4.19 14.98 -4.61
CA ALA A 71 4.45 16.17 -5.42
C ALA A 71 5.03 15.81 -6.80
N ASN A 72 5.94 14.84 -6.85
CA ASN A 72 6.54 14.34 -8.09
C ASN A 72 5.49 13.65 -8.98
N ALA A 73 4.63 12.81 -8.40
CA ALA A 73 3.57 12.13 -9.15
C ALA A 73 2.58 13.13 -9.77
N VAL A 74 2.19 14.16 -9.01
CA VAL A 74 1.35 15.26 -9.51
C VAL A 74 2.05 16.06 -10.61
N ALA A 75 3.32 16.42 -10.42
CA ALA A 75 4.08 17.17 -11.42
C ALA A 75 4.22 16.40 -12.75
N LEU A 76 4.56 15.10 -12.67
CA LEU A 76 4.58 14.21 -13.83
C LEU A 76 3.21 14.13 -14.50
N GLY A 77 2.16 13.96 -13.71
CA GLY A 77 0.79 13.86 -14.22
C GLY A 77 0.35 15.12 -14.97
N ASN A 78 0.56 16.29 -14.37
CA ASN A 78 0.25 17.58 -14.97
C ASN A 78 1.05 17.82 -16.25
N TYR A 79 2.33 17.44 -16.26
CA TYR A 79 3.16 17.56 -17.46
C TYR A 79 2.61 16.70 -18.60
N LEU A 80 2.30 15.42 -18.35
CA LEU A 80 1.75 14.52 -19.35
C LEU A 80 0.41 15.04 -19.90
N MET A 81 -0.49 15.50 -19.03
CA MET A 81 -1.77 16.08 -19.47
C MET A 81 -1.56 17.38 -20.27
N GLY A 82 -0.58 18.21 -19.89
CA GLY A 82 -0.18 19.40 -20.66
C GLY A 82 0.36 19.08 -22.05
N GLN A 83 0.87 17.86 -22.27
CA GLN A 83 1.25 17.33 -23.59
C GLN A 83 0.08 16.69 -24.35
N GLY A 84 -1.15 16.78 -23.84
CA GLY A 84 -2.35 16.21 -24.47
C GLY A 84 -2.55 14.71 -24.19
N TYR A 85 -1.77 14.11 -23.29
CA TYR A 85 -1.96 12.72 -22.91
C TYR A 85 -3.10 12.53 -21.92
N LYS A 86 -3.82 11.42 -22.06
CA LYS A 86 -4.92 11.08 -21.17
C LYS A 86 -4.43 10.29 -19.96
N LEU A 87 -4.66 10.81 -18.76
CA LEU A 87 -4.55 10.05 -17.52
C LEU A 87 -5.92 9.56 -17.07
N VAL A 88 -5.96 8.36 -16.49
CA VAL A 88 -7.13 7.87 -15.76
C VAL A 88 -7.35 8.79 -14.56
N THR A 89 -8.61 9.15 -14.30
CA THR A 89 -9.03 10.13 -13.27
C THR A 89 -8.44 11.54 -13.39
N GLU A 90 -7.73 11.87 -14.48
CA GLU A 90 -7.20 13.22 -14.75
C GLU A 90 -6.27 13.77 -13.64
N GLY A 91 -5.53 12.87 -12.98
CA GLY A 91 -4.60 13.25 -11.93
C GLY A 91 -4.22 12.08 -11.02
N THR A 92 -3.69 12.42 -9.84
CA THR A 92 -3.37 11.45 -8.78
C THR A 92 -3.32 12.11 -7.42
N GLU A 93 -3.71 11.36 -6.39
CA GLU A 93 -3.60 11.76 -4.98
C GLU A 93 -2.56 10.92 -4.22
N ASN A 94 -1.86 10.03 -4.93
CA ASN A 94 -0.91 9.07 -4.36
C ASN A 94 0.46 9.14 -5.07
N HIS A 95 1.12 7.99 -5.27
CA HIS A 95 2.52 7.89 -5.70
C HIS A 95 2.69 7.51 -7.18
N LEU A 96 1.60 7.25 -7.91
CA LEU A 96 1.64 6.82 -9.30
C LEU A 96 0.63 7.59 -10.15
N VAL A 97 0.80 7.50 -11.47
CA VAL A 97 -0.18 7.92 -12.47
C VAL A 97 -0.51 6.72 -13.35
N LEU A 98 -1.74 6.69 -13.88
CA LEU A 98 -2.16 5.65 -14.82
C LEU A 98 -2.46 6.30 -16.17
N TRP A 99 -1.56 6.10 -17.12
CA TRP A 99 -1.62 6.70 -18.45
C TRP A 99 -2.41 5.81 -19.41
N ASP A 100 -3.53 6.33 -19.92
CA ASP A 100 -4.31 5.69 -20.97
C ASP A 100 -3.72 5.98 -22.34
N LEU A 101 -3.20 4.94 -22.98
CA LEU A 101 -2.56 4.99 -24.30
C LEU A 101 -3.52 4.73 -25.46
N ARG A 102 -4.77 4.32 -25.17
CA ARG A 102 -5.78 4.00 -26.19
C ARG A 102 -6.09 5.18 -27.11
N PRO A 103 -6.18 6.45 -26.64
CA PRO A 103 -6.38 7.60 -27.53
C PRO A 103 -5.25 7.79 -28.55
N LEU A 104 -4.06 7.24 -28.29
CA LEU A 104 -2.92 7.26 -29.20
C LEU A 104 -2.89 6.06 -30.15
N GLY A 105 -3.86 5.13 -30.06
CA GLY A 105 -3.86 3.87 -30.82
C GLY A 105 -2.75 2.90 -30.39
N LEU A 106 -2.17 3.09 -29.20
CA LEU A 106 -1.06 2.29 -28.69
C LEU A 106 -1.51 1.30 -27.60
N THR A 107 -0.73 0.23 -27.44
CA THR A 107 -0.90 -0.75 -26.37
C THR A 107 0.23 -0.62 -25.35
N GLY A 108 -0.07 -0.82 -24.07
CA GLY A 108 0.89 -0.64 -22.98
C GLY A 108 2.16 -1.48 -23.13
N ASN A 109 2.04 -2.74 -23.56
CA ASN A 109 3.18 -3.62 -23.77
C ASN A 109 4.17 -3.13 -24.84
N LYS A 110 3.71 -2.36 -25.84
CA LYS A 110 4.60 -1.77 -26.85
C LYS A 110 5.39 -0.63 -26.25
N VAL A 111 4.74 0.24 -25.48
CA VAL A 111 5.38 1.39 -24.82
C VAL A 111 6.34 0.93 -23.71
N GLU A 112 5.98 -0.11 -22.95
CA GLU A 112 6.85 -0.71 -21.92
C GLU A 112 8.14 -1.32 -22.49
N LYS A 113 8.05 -1.89 -23.70
CA LYS A 113 9.17 -2.59 -24.35
C LYS A 113 10.20 -1.64 -24.99
N LEU A 114 9.77 -0.42 -25.36
CA LEU A 114 10.63 0.60 -25.97
C LEU A 114 11.62 1.17 -24.94
#